data_AF-R9ADF2-F1
#
_entry.id   AF-R9ADF2-F1
#
_cell.length_a   1.000
_cell.length_b   1.000
_cell.length_c   1.000
_cell.angle_alpha   90.00
_cell.angle_beta   90.00
_cell.angle_gamma   90.00
#
_symmetry.space_group_name_H-M   'P 1'
#
loop_
_entity.id
_entity.type
_entity.pdbx_description
1 polymer ?
#
loop_
_entity_poly.entity_id
_entity_poly.type
_entity_poly.pdbx_seq_one_letter_code
_entity_poly.pdbx_strand_id
1 'polypeptide(L)' 'MGKLPVPVETYPIIAIIGGAIGGAGWYLARLAQGPEVVWDRKNNPHPWQDIKPGQTTKLLNYNDQVGTEGKWSRNRL' A
#
# COMPACT_ATOMS: atom_id res chain seq x y z
N MET A 1 29.95 16.64 -21.92
CA MET A 1 28.86 16.93 -20.96
C MET A 1 27.55 16.77 -21.72
N GLY A 2 26.84 15.66 -21.52
CA GLY A 2 25.63 15.34 -22.30
C GLY A 2 24.52 16.35 -21.98
N LYS A 3 23.87 16.89 -23.02
CA LYS A 3 22.74 17.81 -22.85
C LYS A 3 21.61 17.06 -22.15
N LEU A 4 21.06 17.67 -21.10
CA LEU A 4 19.87 17.16 -20.43
C LEU A 4 18.68 17.17 -21.41
N PRO A 5 17.82 16.14 -21.41
CA PRO A 5 16.74 16.02 -22.39
C PRO A 5 15.63 17.08 -22.23
N VAL A 6 15.61 17.79 -21.10
CA VAL A 6 14.60 18.82 -20.78
C VAL A 6 15.26 20.00 -20.03
N PRO A 7 14.66 21.22 -20.05
CA PRO A 7 15.14 22.37 -19.29
C PRO A 7 15.20 22.12 -17.79
N VAL A 8 16.18 22.73 -17.11
CA VAL A 8 16.44 22.48 -15.68
C VAL A 8 15.29 22.94 -14.77
N GLU A 9 14.56 23.96 -15.20
CA GLU A 9 13.40 24.52 -14.51
C GLU A 9 12.21 23.55 -14.49
N THR A 10 12.20 22.52 -15.36
CA THR A 10 11.10 21.54 -15.46
C THR A 10 11.28 20.34 -14.53
N TYR A 11 12.47 20.11 -13.97
CA TYR A 11 12.70 18.99 -13.06
C TYR A 11 11.79 18.97 -11.82
N PRO A 12 11.49 20.10 -11.16
CA PRO A 12 10.61 20.10 -9.99
C PRO A 12 9.20 19.57 -10.31
N ILE A 13 8.62 19.97 -11.44
CA ILE A 13 7.27 19.52 -11.82
C ILE A 13 7.25 18.04 -12.20
N ILE A 14 8.28 17.55 -12.90
CA ILE A 14 8.43 16.12 -13.24
C ILE A 14 8.55 15.30 -11.95
N ALA A 15 9.32 15.76 -10.97
CA ALA A 15 9.49 15.06 -9.70
C ALA A 15 8.16 14.96 -8.92
N ILE A 16 7.39 16.05 -8.85
CA ILE A 16 6.09 16.08 -8.15
C ILE A 16 5.09 15.15 -8.84
N ILE A 17 4.98 15.21 -10.17
CA ILE A 17 4.06 14.36 -10.94
C ILE A 17 4.47 12.89 -10.82
N GLY A 18 5.76 12.59 -10.96
CA GLY A 18 6.30 11.24 -10.78
C GLY A 18 6.00 10.70 -9.38
N GLY A 19 6.19 11.54 -8.34
CA GLY A 19 5.83 11.21 -6.96
C GLY A 19 4.32 10.98 -6.79
N ALA A 20 3.48 11.79 -7.42
CA ALA A 20 2.03 11.65 -7.34
C ALA A 20 1.53 10.35 -7.99
N ILE A 21 1.98 10.05 -9.21
CA ILE A 21 1.60 8.81 -9.92
C ILE A 21 2.15 7.58 -9.18
N GLY A 22 3.41 7.65 -8.73
CA GLY A 22 4.01 6.59 -7.93
C GLY A 22 3.26 6.33 -6.63
N GLY A 23 2.92 7.39 -5.89
CA GLY A 23 2.16 7.31 -4.64
C GLY A 23 0.74 6.77 -4.85
N ALA A 24 0.05 7.22 -5.90
CA ALA A 24 -1.28 6.71 -6.25
C ALA A 24 -1.24 5.23 -6.63
N GLY A 25 -0.29 4.82 -7.47
CA GLY A 25 -0.10 3.42 -7.85
C GLY A 25 0.23 2.54 -6.66
N TRP A 26 1.13 2.99 -5.78
CA TRP A 26 1.44 2.29 -4.54
C TRP A 26 0.21 2.13 -3.63
N TYR A 27 -0.59 3.18 -3.47
CA TYR A 27 -1.76 3.15 -2.60
C TYR A 27 -2.86 2.23 -3.15
N LEU A 28 -3.09 2.23 -4.46
CA LEU A 28 -4.00 1.28 -5.10
C LEU A 28 -3.53 -0.18 -4.92
N ALA A 29 -2.24 -0.45 -5.10
CA ALA A 29 -1.68 -1.77 -4.84
C ALA A 29 -1.88 -2.19 -3.39
N ARG A 30 -1.71 -1.28 -2.43
CA ARG A 30 -1.96 -1.53 -1.00
C ARG A 30 -3.43 -1.83 -0.69
N LEU A 31 -4.37 -1.14 -1.33
CA LEU A 31 -5.80 -1.38 -1.17
C LEU A 31 -6.23 -2.71 -1.80
N ALA A 32 -5.68 -3.05 -2.97
CA ALA A 32 -5.93 -4.34 -3.62
C ALA A 32 -5.54 -5.53 -2.74
N GLN A 33 -4.63 -5.35 -1.78
CA GLN A 33 -4.20 -6.40 -0.84
C GLN A 33 -5.01 -6.43 0.46
N GLY A 34 -6.04 -5.59 0.62
CA GLY A 34 -6.89 -5.55 1.81
C GLY A 34 -7.69 -6.85 2.02
N PRO A 35 -8.05 -7.20 3.27
CA PRO A 35 -8.79 -8.42 3.59
C PRO A 35 -10.20 -8.45 3.00
N GLU A 36 -10.75 -7.31 2.58
CA GLU A 36 -12.02 -7.21 1.86
C GLU A 36 -11.94 -7.71 0.41
N VAL A 37 -10.73 -7.80 -0.16
CA VAL A 37 -10.50 -8.22 -1.54
C VAL A 37 -10.11 -9.70 -1.59
N VAL A 38 -10.85 -10.50 -2.36
CA VAL A 38 -10.59 -11.94 -2.55
C VAL A 38 -9.99 -12.17 -3.95
N TRP A 39 -8.66 -12.42 -4.01
CA TRP A 39 -7.98 -12.79 -5.25
C TRP A 39 -8.01 -14.32 -5.46
N ASP A 40 -7.61 -15.10 -4.45
CA ASP A 40 -7.72 -16.56 -4.50
C ASP A 40 -9.03 -17.08 -3.90
N ARG A 41 -10.04 -17.23 -4.75
CA ARG A 41 -11.35 -17.78 -4.36
C ARG A 41 -11.33 -19.29 -4.07
N LYS A 42 -10.28 -20.02 -4.45
CA LYS A 42 -10.22 -21.48 -4.31
C LYS A 42 -9.54 -21.90 -3.01
N ASN A 43 -8.38 -21.31 -2.69
CA ASN A 43 -7.60 -21.70 -1.52
C ASN A 43 -7.62 -20.66 -0.39
N ASN A 44 -8.12 -19.45 -0.62
CA ASN A 44 -8.34 -18.45 0.43
C ASN A 44 -9.61 -17.61 0.18
N PRO A 45 -10.81 -18.23 0.19
CA PRO A 45 -12.06 -17.51 -0.07
C PRO A 45 -12.41 -16.46 1.00
N HIS A 46 -11.80 -16.54 2.19
CA HIS A 46 -12.11 -15.70 3.34
C HIS A 46 -10.85 -15.11 3.98
N PRO A 47 -10.12 -14.21 3.26
CA PRO A 47 -8.83 -13.68 3.71
C PRO A 47 -8.90 -12.88 5.02
N TRP A 48 -10.09 -12.42 5.42
CA TRP A 48 -10.31 -11.78 6.72
C TRP A 48 -10.19 -12.74 7.91
N GLN A 49 -10.31 -14.06 7.71
CA GLN A 49 -10.16 -15.05 8.78
C GLN A 49 -8.71 -15.20 9.27
N ASP A 50 -7.73 -14.78 8.46
CA ASP A 50 -6.31 -14.83 8.82
C ASP A 50 -5.89 -13.70 9.78
N ILE A 51 -6.78 -12.73 10.04
CA ILE A 51 -6.50 -11.60 10.94
C ILE A 51 -6.69 -12.06 12.38
N LYS A 52 -5.62 -11.98 13.18
CA LYS A 52 -5.69 -12.35 14.60
C LYS A 52 -6.28 -11.21 15.45
N PRO A 53 -6.92 -11.53 16.58
CA PRO A 53 -7.27 -10.52 17.58
C PRO A 53 -6.04 -9.67 17.93
N GLY A 54 -6.23 -8.37 18.20
CA GLY A 54 -5.12 -7.48 18.52
C GLY A 54 -4.26 -7.02 17.32
N GLN A 55 -4.41 -7.60 16.12
CA GLN A 55 -3.76 -7.11 14.91
C GLN A 55 -4.52 -5.97 14.25
N THR A 56 -3.79 -5.04 13.62
CA THR A 56 -4.40 -3.95 12.85
C THR A 56 -4.17 -4.10 11.35
N THR A 57 -5.22 -3.89 10.56
CA THR A 57 -5.16 -3.84 9.10
C THR A 57 -4.94 -2.42 8.56
N LYS A 58 -5.07 -1.42 9.43
CA LYS A 58 -4.94 -0.01 9.08
C LYS A 58 -3.51 0.32 8.64
N LEU A 59 -3.37 1.29 7.74
CA LEU A 59 -2.05 1.78 7.34
C LEU A 59 -1.35 2.50 8.50
N LEU A 60 -2.12 3.32 9.23
CA LEU A 60 -1.70 4.04 10.42
C LEU A 60 -2.69 3.74 11.53
N ASN A 61 -2.17 3.58 12.73
CA ASN A 61 -2.97 3.37 13.92
C ASN A 61 -2.55 4.36 14.99
N TYR A 62 -3.52 5.06 15.54
CA TYR A 62 -3.31 6.08 16.57
C TYR A 62 -3.76 5.59 17.96
N ASN A 63 -4.48 4.48 18.01
CA ASN A 63 -4.90 3.90 19.28
C ASN A 63 -3.85 2.90 19.76
N ASP A 64 -3.27 3.13 20.93
CA ASP A 64 -2.27 2.25 21.56
C ASP A 64 -2.84 0.88 21.97
N GLN A 65 -4.17 0.77 22.12
CA GLN A 65 -4.84 -0.47 22.54
C GLN A 65 -5.17 -1.40 21.37
N VAL A 66 -5.30 -0.86 20.16
CA VAL A 66 -5.53 -1.63 18.94
C VAL A 66 -4.16 -1.83 18.30
N GLY A 67 -3.80 -3.02 17.81
CA GLY A 67 -2.48 -3.22 17.19
C GLY A 67 -1.33 -3.52 18.15
N THR A 68 -1.60 -3.80 19.43
CA THR A 68 -0.63 -4.31 20.41
C THR A 68 0.09 -5.57 19.94
N GLU A 69 -0.57 -6.38 19.11
CA GLU A 69 0.00 -7.60 18.53
C GLU A 69 0.58 -7.38 17.12
N GLY A 70 0.69 -6.12 16.69
CA GLY A 70 1.34 -5.70 15.44
C GLY A 70 0.39 -5.49 14.26
N LYS A 71 0.99 -5.18 13.11
CA LYS A 71 0.30 -4.96 11.84
C LYS A 71 0.10 -6.27 11.11
N TRP A 72 -1.11 -6.52 10.64
CA TRP A 72 -1.41 -7.68 9.80
C TRP A 72 -0.73 -7.57 8.42
N SER A 73 -0.18 -8.68 7.94
CA SER A 73 0.38 -8.82 6.60
C SER A 73 -0.31 -9.97 5.86
N ARG A 74 -0.54 -9.77 4.56
CA ARG A 74 -1.17 -10.76 3.70
C ARG A 74 -0.10 -11.67 3.08
N ASN A 75 -0.13 -12.95 3.42
CA ASN A 75 0.85 -13.94 2.93
C ASN A 75 0.45 -14.60 1.61
N ARG A 76 -0.83 -14.52 1.22
CA ARG A 76 -1.37 -15.11 -0.01
C ARG A 76 -2.46 -14.19 -0.58
N LEU A 77 -2.40 -13.91 -1.88
CA LEU A 77 -3.44 -13.18 -2.60
C LEU A 77 -4.56 -14.13 -2.97
#